data_AF-A0A2G2YLQ6-F1
#
_entry.id   AF-A0A2G2YLQ6-F1
#
_cell.length_a   1.000
_cell.length_b   1.000
_cell.length_c   1.000
_cell.angle_alpha   90.00
_cell.angle_beta   90.00
_cell.angle_gamma   90.00
#
_symmetry.space_group_name_H-M   'P 1'
#
loop_
_entity.id
_entity.type
_entity.pdbx_description
1 polymer ?
#
loop_
_entity_poly.entity_id
_entity_poly.type
_entity_poly.pdbx_seq_one_letter_code
_entity_poly.pdbx_strand_id
1 'polypeptide(L)'
;MMRKTDQKICMKNDVIIFEAYLEYEYNLNRDILDGDSRISIQDLLNPLHGKPDHGKLKKSMSWMEKKSMPIHAALPKPDQERILERGAAYDFVQADVTKWDLHVKRNKEAPIIYFDEDKDVKFSTVGAIAAEFEPRSDFEKKKFFFFQRP
;
A
#
# COMPACT_ATOMS: atom_id res chain seq x y z
N MET A 1 59.30 33.09 -36.29
CA MET A 1 59.04 31.63 -36.21
C MET A 1 59.57 31.13 -34.88
N MET A 2 58.91 30.12 -34.31
CA MET A 2 59.23 29.37 -33.08
C MET A 2 58.53 29.79 -31.77
N ARG A 3 57.65 28.87 -31.37
CA ARG A 3 56.82 28.77 -30.18
C ARG A 3 57.70 28.40 -28.98
N LYS A 4 57.46 28.96 -27.80
CA LYS A 4 57.95 28.39 -26.54
C LYS A 4 56.80 27.65 -25.86
N THR A 5 57.07 26.40 -25.53
CA THR A 5 56.17 25.40 -24.95
C THR A 5 56.09 25.55 -23.43
N ASP A 6 54.88 25.47 -22.89
CA ASP A 6 54.62 25.39 -21.45
C ASP A 6 55.09 24.05 -20.90
N GLN A 7 56.02 24.10 -19.95
CA GLN A 7 56.46 22.93 -19.19
C GLN A 7 55.68 22.90 -17.86
N LYS A 8 54.65 22.04 -17.78
CA LYS A 8 53.90 21.79 -16.53
C LYS A 8 54.84 21.16 -15.50
N ILE A 9 55.14 21.89 -14.44
CA ILE A 9 55.79 21.36 -13.24
C ILE A 9 54.70 20.67 -12.42
N CYS A 10 54.73 19.34 -12.38
CA CYS A 10 53.92 18.55 -11.45
C CYS A 10 54.72 18.44 -10.14
N MET A 11 54.29 19.17 -9.10
CA MET A 11 54.85 19.01 -7.76
C MET A 11 54.22 17.77 -7.12
N LYS A 12 55.03 16.72 -6.91
CA LYS A 12 54.69 15.65 -5.97
C LYS A 12 54.97 16.18 -4.57
N ASN A 13 53.92 16.31 -3.77
CA ASN A 13 54.05 16.64 -2.37
C ASN A 13 54.54 15.38 -1.64
N ASP A 14 55.83 15.34 -1.32
CA ASP A 14 56.39 14.37 -0.37
C ASP A 14 55.88 14.73 1.03
N VAL A 15 54.93 13.95 1.53
CA VAL A 15 54.40 14.10 2.90
C VAL A 15 55.40 13.47 3.86
N ILE A 16 56.13 14.33 4.56
CA ILE A 16 57.05 13.96 5.64
C ILE A 16 56.21 13.56 6.86
N ILE A 17 56.33 12.30 7.29
CA ILE A 17 55.65 11.78 8.47
C ILE A 17 56.55 12.05 9.69
N PHE A 18 56.14 12.98 10.55
CA PHE A 18 56.61 13.06 11.92
C PHE A 18 55.57 12.40 12.82
N GLU A 19 55.86 11.20 13.31
CA GLU A 19 55.77 10.85 14.73
C GLU A 19 55.98 9.34 14.91
N ALA A 20 56.92 9.01 15.81
CA ALA A 20 57.22 7.67 16.27
C ALA A 20 56.60 7.48 17.66
N TYR A 21 55.33 7.06 17.70
CA TYR A 21 54.70 6.58 18.93
C TYR A 21 54.12 5.18 18.72
N LEU A 22 54.40 4.29 19.67
CA LEU A 22 54.11 2.84 19.64
C LEU A 22 52.66 2.50 20.07
N GLU A 23 51.75 3.47 20.11
CA GLU A 23 50.34 3.27 20.51
C GLU A 23 49.39 3.14 19.31
N TYR A 24 49.83 2.47 18.23
CA TYR A 24 49.06 2.37 17.00
C TYR A 24 48.19 1.12 16.86
N GLU A 25 48.14 0.24 17.86
CA GLU A 25 47.28 -0.97 17.81
C GLU A 25 45.78 -0.67 17.76
N TYR A 26 45.38 0.58 18.05
CA TYR A 26 43.99 1.04 17.97
C TYR A 26 43.74 2.09 16.88
N ASN A 27 44.68 2.30 15.97
CA ASN A 27 44.48 3.24 14.86
C ASN A 27 43.67 2.55 13.75
N LEU A 28 42.40 2.95 13.65
CA LEU A 28 41.50 2.63 12.55
C LEU A 28 42.21 2.80 11.18
N ASN A 29 42.10 1.78 10.32
CA ASN A 29 42.80 1.70 9.04
C ASN A 29 42.59 2.95 8.16
N ARG A 30 43.64 3.33 7.41
CA ARG A 30 43.63 4.49 6.48
C ARG A 30 42.58 4.41 5.37
N ASP A 31 41.97 3.25 5.15
CA ASP A 31 40.83 3.07 4.24
C ASP A 31 39.63 3.96 4.60
N ILE A 32 39.57 4.48 5.83
CA ILE A 32 38.54 5.41 6.28
C ILE A 32 38.82 6.86 5.81
N LEU A 33 40.03 7.18 5.32
CA LEU A 33 40.39 8.55 4.90
C LEU A 33 40.06 8.86 3.43
N ASP A 34 39.71 7.84 2.62
CA ASP A 34 39.32 8.01 1.21
C ASP A 34 37.79 7.96 1.08
N GLY A 35 37.14 9.08 1.39
CA GLY A 35 35.89 9.50 0.74
C GLY A 35 34.54 8.90 1.15
N ASP A 36 34.44 7.77 1.85
CA ASP A 36 33.13 7.26 2.34
C ASP A 36 33.22 6.58 3.72
N SER A 37 33.66 7.33 4.73
CA SER A 37 33.80 6.93 6.13
C SER A 37 32.46 6.66 6.87
N ARG A 38 31.42 6.21 6.17
CA ARG A 38 30.10 5.97 6.78
C ARG A 38 30.08 4.60 7.44
N ILE A 39 30.48 4.57 8.72
CA ILE A 39 30.30 3.39 9.56
C ILE A 39 28.79 3.11 9.66
N SER A 40 28.36 1.95 9.19
CA SER A 40 26.98 1.49 9.35
C SER A 40 26.78 0.94 10.75
N ILE A 41 25.55 1.02 11.28
CA ILE A 41 25.22 0.39 12.57
C ILE A 41 25.45 -1.12 12.50
N GLN A 42 25.33 -1.72 11.30
CA GLN A 42 25.66 -3.13 11.08
C GLN A 42 27.14 -3.42 11.33
N ASP A 43 28.05 -2.51 10.95
CA ASP A 43 29.49 -2.67 11.18
C ASP A 43 29.85 -2.61 12.66
N LEU A 44 29.04 -1.92 13.47
CA LEU A 44 29.15 -1.89 14.92
C LEU A 44 28.57 -3.15 15.59
N LEU A 45 27.60 -3.81 14.95
CA LEU A 45 26.93 -5.01 15.48
C LEU A 45 27.60 -6.31 15.04
N ASN A 46 28.32 -6.32 13.92
CA ASN A 46 29.01 -7.49 13.38
C ASN A 46 30.08 -8.09 14.33
N PRO A 47 30.89 -7.31 15.07
CA PRO A 47 31.83 -7.85 16.08
C PRO A 47 31.13 -8.48 17.29
N LEU A 48 29.85 -8.16 17.48
CA LEU A 48 28.96 -8.78 18.46
C LEU A 48 28.21 -9.96 17.81
N HIS A 49 28.78 -10.61 16.81
CA HIS A 49 28.22 -11.83 16.25
C HIS A 49 28.77 -13.03 17.02
N GLY A 50 27.90 -13.74 17.76
CA GLY A 50 28.21 -15.02 18.37
C GLY A 50 28.40 -15.03 19.89
N LYS A 51 28.30 -13.89 20.61
CA LYS A 51 28.18 -13.94 22.08
C LYS A 51 26.69 -13.98 22.47
N PRO A 52 26.29 -14.82 23.43
CA PRO A 52 24.87 -15.00 23.76
C PRO A 52 24.24 -13.74 24.41
N ASP A 53 25.06 -12.88 25.02
CA ASP A 53 24.59 -11.80 25.89
C ASP A 53 23.98 -10.60 25.14
N HIS A 54 24.24 -10.44 23.84
CA HIS A 54 23.82 -9.28 23.04
C HIS A 54 22.72 -9.56 22.01
N GLY A 55 22.09 -10.74 22.05
CA GLY A 55 20.97 -11.08 21.16
C GLY A 55 19.76 -10.14 21.29
N LYS A 56 19.52 -9.58 22.49
CA LYS A 56 18.43 -8.60 22.74
C LYS A 56 18.66 -7.27 22.03
N LEU A 57 19.91 -6.80 22.00
CA LEU A 57 20.30 -5.55 21.33
C LEU A 57 20.06 -5.64 19.82
N LYS A 58 20.50 -6.74 19.20
CA LYS A 58 20.27 -6.99 17.76
C LYS A 58 18.77 -7.03 17.43
N LYS A 59 17.97 -7.69 18.27
CA LYS A 59 16.51 -7.72 18.11
C LYS A 59 15.94 -6.30 18.19
N SER A 60 16.29 -5.54 19.22
CA SER A 60 15.83 -4.15 19.37
C SER A 60 16.22 -3.27 18.17
N MET A 61 17.47 -3.36 17.68
CA MET A 61 17.91 -2.60 16.50
C MET A 61 17.10 -2.98 15.25
N SER A 62 16.94 -4.28 14.99
CA SER A 62 16.16 -4.73 13.83
C SER A 62 14.67 -4.32 13.91
N TRP A 63 14.13 -4.21 15.13
CA TRP A 63 12.77 -3.72 15.36
C TRP A 63 12.69 -2.22 15.15
N MET A 64 13.69 -1.45 15.58
CA MET A 64 13.76 -0.01 15.33
C MET A 64 13.93 0.28 13.85
N GLU A 65 14.81 -0.42 13.12
CA GLU A 65 14.96 -0.26 11.67
C GLU A 65 13.66 -0.59 10.91
N LYS A 66 12.90 -1.58 11.37
CA LYS A 66 11.61 -1.95 10.76
C LYS A 66 10.47 -1.02 11.13
N LYS A 67 10.51 -0.41 12.33
CA LYS A 67 9.46 0.47 12.86
C LYS A 67 9.84 1.94 12.86
N SER A 68 10.98 2.31 12.28
CA SER A 68 11.41 3.71 12.10
C SER A 68 10.58 4.37 11.00
N MET A 69 9.26 4.39 11.18
CA MET A 69 8.41 5.34 10.50
C MET A 69 8.51 6.61 11.34
N PRO A 70 9.16 7.68 10.86
CA PRO A 70 9.16 8.94 11.57
C PRO A 70 7.70 9.36 11.80
N ILE A 71 7.30 9.48 13.06
CA ILE A 71 5.97 10.00 13.39
C ILE A 71 6.00 11.48 13.01
N HIS A 72 5.33 11.81 11.90
CA HIS A 72 5.23 13.18 11.44
C HIS A 72 4.47 14.01 12.49
N ALA A 73 4.87 15.27 12.65
CA ALA A 73 4.13 16.21 13.47
C ALA A 73 2.68 16.31 12.97
N ALA A 74 1.74 16.44 13.90
CA ALA A 74 0.32 16.57 13.56
C ALA A 74 0.12 17.77 12.61
N LEU A 75 -0.64 17.55 11.54
CA LEU A 75 -0.96 18.61 10.58
C LEU A 75 -1.87 19.66 11.24
N PRO A 76 -1.84 20.92 10.77
CA PRO A 76 -2.84 21.91 11.15
C PRO A 76 -4.25 21.40 10.86
N LYS A 77 -5.21 21.65 11.77
CA LYS A 77 -6.61 21.23 11.65
C LYS A 77 -7.22 21.37 10.24
N PRO A 78 -7.11 22.52 9.54
CA PRO A 78 -7.72 22.65 8.21
C PRO A 78 -7.10 21.72 7.17
N ASP A 79 -5.79 21.46 7.25
CA ASP A 79 -5.13 20.52 6.35
C ASP A 79 -5.44 19.07 6.69
N GLN A 80 -5.59 18.74 7.98
CA GLN A 80 -6.04 17.43 8.42
C GLN A 80 -7.45 17.12 7.90
N GLU A 81 -8.42 18.01 8.11
CA GLU A 81 -9.79 17.82 7.62
C GLU A 81 -9.83 17.71 6.08
N ARG A 82 -9.07 18.55 5.38
CA ARG A 82 -9.05 18.54 3.91
C ARG A 82 -8.40 17.27 3.35
N ILE A 83 -7.22 16.92 3.83
CA ILE A 83 -6.40 15.87 3.23
C ILE A 83 -6.80 14.49 3.75
N LEU A 84 -6.94 14.34 5.07
CA LEU A 84 -7.16 13.03 5.68
C LEU A 84 -8.64 12.66 5.71
N GLU A 85 -9.53 13.59 6.05
CA GLU A 85 -10.96 13.27 6.18
C GLU A 85 -11.67 13.37 4.83
N ARG A 86 -11.62 14.54 4.19
CA ARG A 86 -12.33 14.77 2.93
C ARG A 86 -11.66 14.11 1.73
N GLY A 87 -10.33 14.07 1.69
CA GLY A 87 -9.59 13.36 0.65
C GLY A 87 -9.91 11.87 0.66
N ALA A 88 -9.79 11.21 1.81
CA ALA A 88 -10.13 9.79 1.92
C ALA A 88 -11.61 9.51 1.65
N ALA A 89 -12.52 10.38 2.10
CA ALA A 89 -13.94 10.26 1.79
C ALA A 89 -14.21 10.42 0.28
N TYR A 90 -13.51 11.34 -0.40
CA TYR A 90 -13.62 11.52 -1.85
C TYR A 90 -13.20 10.26 -2.58
N ASP A 91 -12.05 9.67 -2.25
CA ASP A 91 -11.55 8.45 -2.89
C ASP A 91 -12.53 7.27 -2.70
N PHE A 92 -13.09 7.15 -1.49
CA PHE A 92 -14.11 6.14 -1.20
C PHE A 92 -15.39 6.36 -2.03
N VAL A 93 -15.92 7.58 -2.02
CA VAL A 93 -17.12 7.93 -2.79
C VAL A 93 -16.88 7.78 -4.29
N GLN A 94 -15.68 8.12 -4.77
CA GLN A 94 -15.31 7.97 -6.17
C GLN A 94 -15.34 6.50 -6.60
N ALA A 95 -14.83 5.59 -5.77
CA ALA A 95 -14.92 4.15 -6.04
C ALA A 95 -16.37 3.67 -6.11
N ASP A 96 -17.26 4.19 -5.25
CA ASP A 96 -18.69 3.87 -5.28
C ASP A 96 -19.41 4.44 -6.50
N VAL A 97 -19.10 5.67 -6.90
CA VAL A 97 -19.66 6.30 -8.11
C VAL A 97 -19.21 5.56 -9.37
N THR A 98 -17.96 5.11 -9.42
CA THR A 98 -17.39 4.38 -10.58
C THR A 98 -18.15 3.08 -10.89
N LYS A 99 -18.84 2.48 -9.91
CA LYS A 99 -19.71 1.31 -10.12
C LYS A 99 -20.83 1.58 -11.13
N TRP A 100 -21.27 2.83 -11.23
CA TRP A 100 -22.35 3.24 -12.13
C TRP A 100 -21.88 3.61 -13.53
N ASP A 101 -20.58 3.77 -13.77
CA ASP A 101 -20.04 4.22 -15.06
C ASP A 101 -20.46 3.32 -16.22
N LEU A 102 -20.43 2.01 -16.04
CA LEU A 102 -20.83 1.06 -17.08
C LEU A 102 -22.30 1.20 -17.46
N HIS A 103 -23.17 1.41 -16.46
CA HIS A 103 -24.60 1.61 -16.67
C HIS A 103 -24.87 2.95 -17.36
N VAL A 104 -24.20 4.02 -16.93
CA VAL A 104 -24.32 5.33 -17.55
C VAL A 104 -23.85 5.29 -19.00
N LYS A 105 -22.74 4.61 -19.31
CA LYS A 105 -22.26 4.42 -20.70
C LYS A 105 -23.26 3.67 -21.55
N ARG A 106 -23.75 2.52 -21.07
CA ARG A 106 -24.77 1.72 -21.76
C ARG A 106 -26.03 2.53 -22.05
N ASN A 107 -26.48 3.34 -21.09
CA ASN A 107 -27.65 4.20 -21.27
C ASN A 107 -27.38 5.31 -22.31
N LYS A 108 -26.18 5.87 -22.36
CA LYS A 108 -25.80 6.89 -23.37
C LYS A 108 -25.73 6.33 -24.79
N GLU A 109 -25.28 5.08 -24.93
CA GLU A 109 -25.14 4.40 -26.22
C GLU A 109 -26.46 3.79 -26.72
N ALA A 110 -27.46 3.66 -25.85
CA ALA A 110 -28.76 3.11 -26.20
C ALA A 110 -29.54 4.07 -27.14
N PRO A 111 -30.03 3.58 -28.30
CA PRO A 111 -30.83 4.41 -29.20
C PRO A 111 -32.17 4.87 -28.61
N ILE A 112 -32.77 4.03 -27.75
CA ILE A 112 -34.04 4.28 -27.08
C ILE A 112 -33.94 3.72 -25.66
N ILE A 113 -34.38 4.50 -24.67
CA ILE A 113 -34.43 4.12 -23.25
C ILE A 113 -35.90 4.09 -22.83
N TYR A 114 -36.35 2.98 -22.28
CA TYR A 114 -37.68 2.86 -21.68
C TYR A 114 -37.59 3.10 -20.18
N PHE A 115 -38.34 4.07 -19.67
CA PHE A 115 -38.36 4.47 -18.26
C PHE A 115 -39.63 3.96 -17.58
N ASP A 116 -39.82 2.64 -17.50
CA ASP A 116 -40.81 1.99 -16.62
C ASP A 116 -40.66 0.45 -16.64
N GLU A 117 -39.46 -0.06 -16.91
CA GLU A 117 -39.23 -1.50 -16.88
C GLU A 117 -39.23 -1.91 -15.41
N ASP A 118 -40.41 -2.26 -14.90
CA ASP A 118 -40.61 -2.95 -13.63
C ASP A 118 -39.65 -4.12 -13.62
N LYS A 119 -38.49 -3.95 -12.97
CA LYS A 119 -37.53 -5.03 -12.80
C LYS A 119 -38.24 -6.08 -12.00
N ASP A 120 -38.73 -7.11 -12.68
CA ASP A 120 -39.50 -8.25 -12.18
C ASP A 120 -39.36 -8.37 -10.66
N VAL A 121 -40.14 -7.57 -9.94
CA VAL A 121 -40.38 -7.85 -8.54
C VAL A 121 -41.08 -9.19 -8.68
N LYS A 122 -40.41 -10.26 -8.22
CA LYS A 122 -40.89 -11.64 -8.31
C LYS A 122 -42.16 -11.78 -7.48
N PHE A 123 -43.21 -11.07 -7.85
CA PHE A 123 -44.57 -11.37 -7.48
C PHE A 123 -44.82 -12.71 -8.12
N SER A 124 -45.13 -13.70 -7.28
CA SER A 124 -45.59 -14.98 -7.75
C SER A 124 -46.80 -14.69 -8.62
N THR A 125 -46.64 -14.81 -9.94
CA THR A 125 -47.73 -14.56 -10.89
C THR A 125 -48.93 -15.38 -10.43
N VAL A 126 -50.16 -14.90 -10.64
CA VAL A 126 -51.37 -15.63 -10.21
C VAL A 126 -51.35 -17.10 -10.64
N GLY A 127 -50.73 -17.41 -11.81
CA GLY A 127 -50.48 -18.77 -12.26
C GLY A 127 -49.51 -19.59 -11.40
N ALA A 128 -48.44 -19.00 -10.86
CA ALA A 128 -47.51 -19.65 -9.94
C ALA A 128 -48.17 -19.91 -8.57
N ILE A 129 -48.95 -18.94 -8.06
CA ILE A 129 -49.74 -19.11 -6.83
C ILE A 129 -50.79 -20.22 -7.01
N ALA A 130 -51.46 -20.27 -8.17
CA ALA A 130 -52.44 -21.31 -8.48
C ALA A 130 -51.80 -22.70 -8.65
N ALA A 131 -50.55 -22.78 -9.12
CA ALA A 131 -49.83 -24.04 -9.27
C ALA A 131 -49.38 -24.64 -7.92
N GLU A 132 -49.09 -23.79 -6.92
CA GLU A 132 -48.69 -24.20 -5.56
C GLU A 132 -49.90 -24.34 -4.61
N PHE A 133 -51.12 -24.21 -5.11
CA PHE A 133 -52.33 -24.21 -4.27
C PHE A 133 -52.60 -25.59 -3.67
N GLU A 134 -52.62 -25.66 -2.33
CA GLU A 134 -52.99 -26.86 -1.57
C GLU A 134 -54.36 -26.66 -0.85
N PRO A 135 -55.40 -27.46 -1.16
CA PRO A 135 -56.74 -27.28 -0.61
C PRO A 135 -56.81 -27.65 0.88
N ARG A 136 -57.22 -26.71 1.73
CA ARG A 136 -57.22 -26.88 3.20
C ARG A 136 -58.62 -27.12 3.76
N SER A 137 -59.64 -26.49 3.19
CA SER A 137 -61.04 -26.61 3.60
C SER A 137 -61.77 -27.78 2.92
N ASP A 138 -62.79 -28.35 3.56
CA ASP A 138 -63.62 -29.41 2.96
C ASP A 138 -64.32 -28.96 1.67
N PHE A 139 -64.66 -27.67 1.58
CA PHE A 139 -65.19 -27.07 0.36
C PHE A 139 -64.15 -27.05 -0.76
N GLU A 140 -62.92 -26.62 -0.46
CA GLU A 140 -61.82 -26.53 -1.42
C GLU A 140 -61.41 -27.92 -1.92
N LYS A 141 -61.32 -28.90 -1.03
CA LYS A 141 -61.03 -30.30 -1.39
C LYS A 141 -62.08 -30.85 -2.35
N LYS A 142 -63.37 -30.58 -2.10
CA LYS A 142 -64.46 -31.01 -3.00
C LYS A 142 -64.37 -30.35 -4.37
N LYS A 143 -64.04 -29.06 -4.43
CA LYS A 143 -63.84 -28.32 -5.68
C LYS A 143 -62.60 -28.78 -6.44
N PHE A 144 -61.48 -28.95 -5.75
CA PHE A 144 -60.22 -29.42 -6.31
C PHE A 144 -60.37 -30.81 -6.91
N PHE A 145 -60.97 -31.74 -6.17
CA PHE A 145 -61.26 -33.09 -6.66
C PHE A 145 -62.22 -33.10 -7.86
N PHE A 146 -63.18 -32.17 -7.91
CA PHE A 146 -64.08 -32.02 -9.04
C PHE A 146 -63.34 -31.56 -10.31
N PHE A 147 -62.40 -30.62 -10.19
CA PHE A 147 -61.61 -30.13 -11.33
C PHE A 147 -60.53 -31.12 -11.83
N GLN A 148 -60.18 -32.15 -11.04
CA GLN A 148 -59.22 -33.18 -11.43
C GLN A 148 -59.82 -34.41 -12.13
N ARG A 149 -61.15 -34.51 -12.23
CA ARG A 149 -61.78 -35.59 -13.00
C ARG A 149 -61.85 -35.21 -14.49
N PRO A 150 -61.45 -36.11 -15.41
CA PRO A 150 -61.54 -35.87 -16.85
C PRO A 150 -63.00 -35.78 -17.32
#